data_AF-A0AAD9NDQ1-F1
#
_entry.id   AF-A0AAD9NDQ1-F1
#
_cell.length_a   1.000
_cell.length_b   1.000
_cell.length_c   1.000
_cell.angle_alpha   90.00
_cell.angle_beta   90.00
_cell.angle_gamma   90.00
#
_symmetry.space_group_name_H-M   'P 1'
#
loop_
_entity.id
_entity.type
_entity.pdbx_description
1 polymer ?
#
loop_
_entity_poly.entity_id
_entity_poly.type
_entity_poly.pdbx_seq_one_letter_code
_entity_poly.pdbx_strand_id
1 'polypeptide(L)'
;MFWHLRRMYSGVWRGVARVRSGAVHVCQLHATGSKFCVHSGMSQWLHKFVRHLSVGLPAASHEMSKSYEEAVRTLNTLQSNAAVLEKARQLNALKQLSLPETVQLASRADISLDDLDKLSVIHVSGTKGKGSTCAFCESILRRHGYKTGFFSSPHLVEVRERIRINGEPLSKQAFSHYFWLCYDKFQNTKAAHNGVMPAYFRFLTIMAFKVFLQEKVDVSVVEVGIGGEYDSTNIIRSPVVTGVTSLDIDHTQLLGNTVEQIAWHKAGIFKSGVPALTVPQPGNSLEVMVHRAQEIGCSLSIAPPLDCYDWQQHQCHLGIPGEKQVLNVSLALQLARIWRQRHCAGRDLTALSRMGEGDHLPENQPHTDAVGVAEPFAITEKEALGVSTCRWAGRNQVIEKTGITYYLDGAHTPLSLEACVHWFKDSSAQESQRYGGSVARVLVFNCTGDRSPESLLKYLLPCDFDCAVFCPNFASTYSKKADQTNYTVAPQTTQNKCVTNENAWLKLMSEQNVSGDRNDIPSASATHVFASIHDALQWISQGRDPLFEAATNDIGKVPEVLHKCCHLQVLCVGSLHLIGGVLGLLQPDMNSTN
;
A
#
# COMPACT_ATOMS: atom_id res chain seq x y z
N MET A 1 9.93 42.37 1.02
CA MET A 1 9.54 43.31 2.11
C MET A 1 8.98 42.50 3.28
N PHE A 2 9.85 41.68 3.86
CA PHE A 2 9.57 40.66 4.86
C PHE A 2 10.69 40.79 5.88
N TRP A 3 10.63 41.82 6.75
CA TRP A 3 11.51 41.93 7.93
C TRP A 3 11.13 43.06 8.91
N HIS A 4 9.87 43.51 8.95
CA HIS A 4 9.38 44.43 9.99
C HIS A 4 7.87 44.30 10.15
N LEU A 5 7.44 43.50 11.13
CA LEU A 5 6.19 43.64 11.89
C LEU A 5 6.05 42.45 12.86
N ARG A 6 7.06 42.27 13.70
CA ARG A 6 7.04 41.36 14.85
C ARG A 6 7.41 42.15 16.11
N ARG A 7 6.54 43.08 16.50
CA ARG A 7 6.47 43.75 17.83
C ARG A 7 5.25 44.68 17.85
N MET A 8 4.55 44.74 18.98
CA MET A 8 3.19 45.25 19.21
C MET A 8 2.14 44.21 18.81
N TYR A 9 1.58 43.36 19.67
CA TYR A 9 0.99 43.65 20.97
C TYR A 9 1.16 42.44 21.93
N SER A 10 1.77 42.68 23.07
CA SER A 10 1.69 41.83 24.26
C SER A 10 0.68 42.46 25.21
N GLY A 11 -0.32 41.69 25.65
CA GLY A 11 -1.07 42.03 26.85
C GLY A 11 -2.49 41.50 26.87
N VAL A 12 -2.70 40.46 27.69
CA VAL A 12 -3.93 40.16 28.46
C VAL A 12 -5.16 39.89 27.58
N TRP A 13 -5.70 38.67 27.54
CA TRP A 13 -6.76 38.23 28.44
C TRP A 13 -6.75 36.70 28.58
N ARG A 14 -6.74 36.22 29.83
CA ARG A 14 -7.17 34.87 30.20
C ARG A 14 -8.70 34.84 30.17
N GLY A 15 -9.29 33.77 29.61
CA GLY A 15 -10.74 33.54 29.67
C GLY A 15 -11.09 32.17 29.11
N VAL A 16 -11.31 31.22 30.02
CA VAL A 16 -11.84 29.89 29.73
C VAL A 16 -13.29 30.03 29.23
N ALA A 17 -13.61 29.46 28.07
CA ALA A 17 -14.98 29.10 27.73
C ALA A 17 -14.99 27.84 26.86
N ARG A 18 -15.47 26.73 27.47
CA ARG A 18 -15.97 25.54 26.78
C ARG A 18 -17.06 25.94 25.80
N VAL A 19 -17.01 25.45 24.56
CA VAL A 19 -18.18 25.41 23.68
C VAL A 19 -18.47 23.97 23.32
N ARG A 20 -19.56 23.45 23.90
CA ARG A 20 -20.31 22.28 23.41
C ARG A 20 -21.48 22.80 22.56
N SER A 21 -21.82 22.02 21.54
CA SER A 21 -23.06 21.97 20.76
C SER A 21 -23.43 23.18 19.90
N GLY A 22 -23.87 22.86 18.67
CA GLY A 22 -24.11 23.80 17.59
C GLY A 22 -25.46 24.51 17.67
N ALA A 23 -25.53 25.62 16.95
CA ALA A 23 -26.68 26.07 16.16
C ALA A 23 -26.22 27.31 15.38
N VAL A 24 -26.30 27.25 14.04
CA VAL A 24 -26.09 28.41 13.17
C VAL A 24 -27.43 29.15 13.11
N HIS A 25 -27.49 30.35 13.71
CA HIS A 25 -28.59 31.29 13.46
C HIS A 25 -28.08 32.48 12.66
N VAL A 26 -28.64 32.61 11.45
CA VAL A 26 -28.52 33.76 10.56
C VAL A 26 -29.32 34.92 11.18
N CYS A 27 -28.68 36.06 11.43
CA CYS A 27 -29.37 37.31 11.76
C CYS A 27 -29.05 38.39 10.73
N GLN A 28 -30.08 38.77 9.97
CA GLN A 28 -30.12 39.97 9.14
C GLN A 28 -30.15 41.22 10.05
N LEU A 29 -29.27 42.18 9.80
CA LEU A 29 -29.28 43.49 10.46
C LEU A 29 -29.96 44.52 9.55
N HIS A 30 -31.09 45.05 10.00
CA HIS A 30 -31.74 46.24 9.46
C HIS A 30 -31.10 47.50 10.02
N ALA A 31 -30.67 48.42 9.15
CA ALA A 31 -30.11 49.72 9.52
C ALA A 31 -31.22 50.76 9.72
N THR A 32 -31.16 51.53 10.80
CA THR A 32 -31.90 52.79 10.96
C THR A 32 -30.97 53.90 11.45
N GLY A 33 -30.96 55.01 10.70
CA GLY A 33 -30.94 56.37 11.24
C GLY A 33 -29.63 56.99 11.77
N SER A 34 -29.03 57.82 10.91
CA SER A 34 -28.67 59.23 11.22
C SER A 34 -27.26 59.59 11.76
N LYS A 35 -26.49 60.18 10.81
CA LYS A 35 -25.61 61.37 10.88
C LYS A 35 -24.34 61.35 11.75
N PHE A 36 -23.19 61.26 11.08
CA PHE A 36 -22.05 62.19 11.32
C PHE A 36 -21.35 62.54 10.00
N CYS A 37 -20.98 63.81 9.86
CA CYS A 37 -20.50 64.46 8.64
C CYS A 37 -19.01 64.14 8.37
N VAL A 38 -18.68 63.84 7.12
CA VAL A 38 -17.34 63.43 6.65
C VAL A 38 -16.57 64.65 6.16
N HIS A 39 -15.35 64.86 6.70
CA HIS A 39 -14.35 65.74 6.08
C HIS A 39 -13.73 65.04 4.85
N SER A 40 -13.71 65.78 3.75
CA SER A 40 -13.30 65.37 2.41
C SER A 40 -11.80 65.05 2.33
N GLY A 41 -11.46 63.78 2.09
CA GLY A 41 -10.08 63.35 1.83
C GLY A 41 -9.88 61.86 1.55
N MET A 42 -10.88 61.00 1.79
CA MET A 42 -10.76 59.54 1.63
C MET A 42 -11.76 58.91 0.64
N SER A 43 -12.47 59.71 -0.16
CA SER A 43 -13.55 59.21 -1.04
C SER A 43 -13.07 58.62 -2.37
N GLN A 44 -11.80 58.75 -2.76
CA GLN A 44 -11.29 58.18 -4.01
C GLN A 44 -10.56 56.84 -3.84
N TRP A 45 -10.22 56.44 -2.61
CA TRP A 45 -9.56 55.15 -2.35
C TRP A 45 -10.56 54.02 -2.05
N LEU A 46 -11.66 54.32 -1.34
CA LEU A 46 -12.72 53.34 -1.05
C LEU A 46 -13.57 52.95 -2.27
N HIS A 47 -13.76 53.83 -3.25
CA HIS A 47 -14.45 53.49 -4.50
C HIS A 47 -13.60 52.62 -5.45
N LYS A 48 -12.27 52.65 -5.33
CA LYS A 48 -11.36 51.74 -6.08
C LYS A 48 -11.20 50.39 -5.38
N PHE A 49 -11.26 50.35 -4.05
CA PHE A 49 -11.17 49.11 -3.28
C PHE A 49 -12.45 48.26 -3.35
N VAL A 50 -13.63 48.88 -3.40
CA VAL A 50 -14.91 48.15 -3.51
C VAL A 50 -15.25 47.75 -4.96
N ARG A 51 -14.66 48.39 -5.98
CA ARG A 51 -14.77 47.95 -7.39
C ARG A 51 -13.78 46.86 -7.81
N HIS A 52 -12.78 46.52 -6.98
CA HIS A 52 -11.88 45.38 -7.21
C HIS A 52 -12.28 44.11 -6.43
N LEU A 53 -13.38 44.15 -5.66
CA LEU A 53 -14.00 42.99 -5.00
C LEU A 53 -15.36 42.62 -5.62
N SER A 54 -15.64 43.06 -6.84
CA SER A 54 -16.86 42.69 -7.59
C SER A 54 -16.59 42.50 -9.09
N VAL A 55 -15.43 41.94 -9.43
CA VAL A 55 -15.31 41.20 -10.69
C VAL A 55 -16.00 39.87 -10.44
N GLY A 56 -17.14 39.69 -11.10
CA GLY A 56 -18.05 38.59 -10.89
C GLY A 56 -17.34 37.25 -10.83
N LEU A 57 -17.51 36.56 -9.71
CA LEU A 57 -17.58 35.11 -9.73
C LEU A 57 -18.50 34.73 -10.89
N PRO A 58 -18.10 33.83 -11.80
CA PRO A 58 -19.07 33.21 -12.68
C PRO A 58 -20.20 32.73 -11.77
N ALA A 59 -21.45 33.01 -12.14
CA ALA A 59 -22.58 32.33 -11.54
C ALA A 59 -22.17 30.87 -11.40
N ALA A 60 -22.14 30.36 -10.15
CA ALA A 60 -21.81 28.99 -9.91
C ALA A 60 -22.83 28.17 -10.69
N SER A 61 -22.45 27.76 -11.90
CA SER A 61 -23.02 26.60 -12.52
C SER A 61 -22.97 25.54 -11.43
N HIS A 62 -24.10 24.89 -11.17
CA HIS A 62 -24.09 23.61 -10.50
C HIS A 62 -23.19 22.65 -11.29
N GLU A 63 -21.87 22.80 -11.22
CA GLU A 63 -20.96 21.69 -11.34
C GLU A 63 -21.31 20.85 -10.12
N MET A 64 -22.13 19.82 -10.35
CA MET A 64 -22.26 18.76 -9.37
C MET A 64 -20.84 18.32 -9.05
N SER A 65 -20.37 18.61 -7.84
CA SER A 65 -19.14 18.03 -7.32
C SER A 65 -19.31 16.52 -7.42
N LYS A 66 -18.75 15.91 -8.46
CA LYS A 66 -18.92 14.49 -8.75
C LYS A 66 -18.43 13.70 -7.54
N SER A 67 -19.27 12.80 -7.04
CA SER A 67 -19.00 12.07 -5.80
C SER A 67 -17.76 11.18 -5.91
N TYR A 68 -17.16 10.82 -4.77
CA TYR A 68 -16.10 9.82 -4.72
C TYR A 68 -16.55 8.49 -5.31
N GLU A 69 -17.77 8.06 -5.00
CA GLU A 69 -18.35 6.82 -5.48
C GLU A 69 -18.49 6.81 -7.01
N GLU A 70 -18.81 7.97 -7.62
CA GLU A 70 -18.83 8.12 -9.07
C GLU A 70 -17.42 8.06 -9.67
N ALA A 71 -16.43 8.71 -9.05
CA ALA A 71 -15.04 8.63 -9.47
C ALA A 71 -14.54 7.17 -9.48
N VAL A 72 -14.81 6.40 -8.42
CA VAL A 72 -14.40 4.98 -8.35
C VAL A 72 -15.13 4.12 -9.38
N ARG A 73 -16.45 4.31 -9.58
CA ARG A 73 -17.19 3.58 -10.63
C ARG A 73 -16.62 3.87 -12.01
N THR A 74 -16.34 5.13 -12.32
CA THR A 74 -15.74 5.53 -13.60
C THR A 74 -14.33 4.98 -13.74
N LEU A 75 -13.49 5.06 -12.68
CA LEU A 75 -12.16 4.46 -12.67
C LEU A 75 -12.20 2.97 -12.98
N ASN A 76 -13.17 2.23 -12.43
CA ASN A 76 -13.29 0.80 -12.68
C ASN A 76 -13.63 0.46 -14.14
N THR A 77 -14.22 1.39 -14.91
CA THR A 77 -14.41 1.18 -16.36
C THR A 77 -13.09 1.12 -17.13
N LEU A 78 -11.99 1.60 -16.54
CA LEU A 78 -10.63 1.52 -17.10
C LEU A 78 -9.95 0.18 -16.79
N GLN A 79 -10.60 -0.73 -16.04
CA GLN A 79 -10.09 -2.09 -15.87
C GLN A 79 -10.19 -2.84 -17.21
N SER A 80 -9.07 -3.39 -17.66
CA SER A 80 -9.08 -4.32 -18.79
C SER A 80 -9.85 -5.58 -18.40
N ASN A 81 -10.83 -5.98 -19.20
CA ASN A 81 -11.49 -7.27 -19.02
C ASN A 81 -10.51 -8.42 -19.25
N ALA A 82 -10.80 -9.58 -18.67
CA ALA A 82 -9.90 -10.74 -18.68
C ALA A 82 -9.43 -11.13 -20.09
N ALA A 83 -10.30 -11.01 -21.10
CA ALA A 83 -9.99 -11.30 -22.51
C ALA A 83 -8.98 -10.32 -23.15
N VAL A 84 -8.98 -9.04 -22.77
CA VAL A 84 -7.99 -8.05 -23.25
C VAL A 84 -6.64 -8.28 -22.58
N LEU A 85 -6.63 -8.63 -21.29
CA LEU A 85 -5.41 -9.04 -20.58
C LEU A 85 -4.80 -10.30 -21.20
N GLU A 86 -5.62 -11.27 -21.60
CA GLU A 86 -5.17 -12.51 -22.23
C GLU A 86 -4.57 -12.28 -23.63
N LYS A 87 -5.18 -11.41 -24.45
CA LYS A 87 -4.61 -11.00 -25.74
C LYS A 87 -3.33 -10.18 -25.61
N ALA A 88 -3.24 -9.29 -24.62
CA ALA A 88 -2.02 -8.52 -24.35
C ALA A 88 -0.88 -9.41 -23.84
N ARG A 89 -1.19 -10.49 -23.09
CA ARG A 89 -0.22 -11.50 -22.63
C ARG A 89 0.40 -12.30 -23.78
N GLN A 90 -0.31 -12.47 -24.90
CA GLN A 90 0.18 -13.22 -26.07
C GLN A 90 1.12 -12.38 -26.97
N LEU A 91 1.06 -11.05 -26.90
CA LEU A 91 1.85 -10.14 -27.72
C LEU A 91 3.06 -9.60 -26.95
N ASN A 92 4.13 -10.38 -26.87
CA ASN A 92 5.42 -9.93 -26.30
C ASN A 92 6.00 -8.69 -27.03
N ALA A 93 5.52 -8.36 -28.23
CA ALA A 93 5.97 -7.22 -29.03
C ALA A 93 5.53 -5.84 -28.50
N LEU A 94 4.53 -5.75 -27.63
CA LEU A 94 3.97 -4.45 -27.16
C LEU A 94 4.64 -3.88 -25.91
N LYS A 95 5.52 -4.63 -25.22
CA LYS A 95 6.11 -4.20 -23.94
C LYS A 95 7.01 -2.96 -24.09
N GLN A 96 7.76 -2.86 -25.19
CA GLN A 96 8.64 -1.72 -25.46
C GLN A 96 7.88 -0.40 -25.69
N LEU A 97 6.62 -0.47 -26.14
CA LEU A 97 5.78 0.72 -26.33
C LEU A 97 5.16 1.21 -25.01
N SER A 98 5.24 0.44 -23.92
CA SER A 98 4.58 0.77 -22.66
C SER A 98 5.04 2.10 -22.06
N LEU A 99 6.35 2.37 -22.05
CA LEU A 99 6.88 3.61 -21.50
C LEU A 99 6.56 4.82 -22.40
N PRO A 100 6.83 4.81 -23.72
CA PRO A 100 6.42 5.90 -24.61
C PRO A 100 4.94 6.26 -24.50
N GLU A 101 4.05 5.26 -24.45
CA GLU A 101 2.62 5.48 -24.24
C GLU A 101 2.32 6.13 -22.88
N THR A 102 3.02 5.71 -21.83
CA THR A 102 2.86 6.29 -20.49
C THR A 102 3.36 7.74 -20.45
N VAL A 103 4.45 8.08 -21.14
CA VAL A 103 4.92 9.46 -21.30
C VAL A 103 3.90 10.31 -22.05
N GLN A 104 3.28 9.78 -23.11
CA GLN A 104 2.22 10.47 -23.83
C GLN A 104 1.00 10.72 -22.94
N LEU A 105 0.63 9.75 -22.09
CA LEU A 105 -0.43 9.92 -21.10
C LEU A 105 -0.08 10.97 -20.04
N ALA A 106 1.17 11.04 -19.57
CA ALA A 106 1.62 12.09 -18.67
C ALA A 106 1.44 13.48 -19.32
N SER A 107 1.86 13.63 -20.57
CA SER A 107 1.70 14.87 -21.35
C SER A 107 0.21 15.27 -21.50
N ARG A 108 -0.67 14.30 -21.81
CA ARG A 108 -2.14 14.54 -21.87
C ARG A 108 -2.73 15.01 -20.53
N ALA A 109 -2.10 14.67 -19.41
CA ALA A 109 -2.49 15.12 -18.07
C ALA A 109 -1.78 16.41 -17.63
N ASP A 110 -1.16 17.14 -18.57
CA ASP A 110 -0.34 18.33 -18.33
C ASP A 110 0.80 18.05 -17.33
N ILE A 111 1.54 16.96 -17.54
CA ILE A 111 2.75 16.60 -16.80
C ILE A 111 3.86 16.34 -17.81
N SER A 112 4.89 17.19 -17.81
CA SER A 112 6.10 16.94 -18.59
C SER A 112 7.07 16.03 -17.83
N LEU A 113 8.03 15.43 -18.52
CA LEU A 113 9.10 14.67 -17.86
C LEU A 113 9.99 15.58 -16.99
N ASP A 114 10.14 16.85 -17.36
CA ASP A 114 10.88 17.83 -16.57
C ASP A 114 10.14 18.19 -15.28
N ASP A 115 8.80 18.13 -15.28
CA ASP A 115 8.02 18.22 -14.04
C ASP A 115 8.26 16.99 -13.17
N LEU A 116 8.25 15.79 -13.74
CA LEU A 116 8.54 14.56 -12.99
C LEU A 116 9.95 14.57 -12.39
N ASP A 117 10.94 15.13 -13.08
CA ASP A 117 12.30 15.26 -12.55
C ASP A 117 12.36 16.23 -11.36
N LYS A 118 11.37 17.09 -11.14
CA LYS A 118 11.27 17.89 -9.90
C LYS A 118 10.84 17.05 -8.70
N LEU A 119 10.23 15.87 -8.90
CA LEU A 119 9.91 14.97 -7.80
C LEU A 119 11.18 14.32 -7.23
N SER A 120 11.27 14.26 -5.91
CA SER A 120 12.37 13.60 -5.21
C SER A 120 11.99 12.14 -4.93
N VAL A 121 12.26 11.26 -5.89
CA VAL A 121 11.69 9.90 -5.89
C VAL A 121 12.60 8.86 -5.23
N ILE A 122 12.03 8.01 -4.38
CA ILE A 122 12.57 6.70 -3.99
C ILE A 122 11.77 5.65 -4.75
N HIS A 123 12.41 4.89 -5.64
CA HIS A 123 11.71 3.96 -6.53
C HIS A 123 12.02 2.51 -6.16
N VAL A 124 11.00 1.72 -5.84
CA VAL A 124 11.17 0.37 -5.26
C VAL A 124 10.48 -0.69 -6.10
N SER A 125 11.25 -1.68 -6.55
CA SER A 125 10.78 -2.92 -7.18
C SER A 125 11.04 -4.15 -6.30
N GLY A 126 10.66 -5.33 -6.80
CA GLY A 126 10.80 -6.61 -6.11
C GLY A 126 9.59 -7.54 -6.30
N THR A 127 9.72 -8.77 -5.82
CA THR A 127 8.60 -9.73 -5.82
C THR A 127 7.84 -9.64 -4.50
N LYS A 128 8.53 -9.79 -3.37
CA LYS A 128 7.95 -9.71 -2.02
C LYS A 128 8.60 -8.58 -1.23
N GLY A 129 7.83 -7.90 -0.38
CA GLY A 129 8.35 -6.86 0.52
C GLY A 129 8.35 -5.43 -0.04
N LYS A 130 7.97 -5.20 -1.31
CA LYS A 130 7.85 -3.87 -1.93
C LYS A 130 7.05 -2.88 -1.06
N GLY A 131 5.74 -3.12 -0.91
CA GLY A 131 4.86 -2.28 -0.10
C GLY A 131 5.35 -2.10 1.34
N SER A 132 5.86 -3.14 2.00
CA SER A 132 6.42 -3.04 3.36
C SER A 132 7.67 -2.17 3.42
N THR A 133 8.62 -2.33 2.48
CA THR A 133 9.83 -1.51 2.39
C THR A 133 9.47 -0.05 2.13
N CYS A 134 8.55 0.21 1.21
CA CYS A 134 8.03 1.56 0.96
C CYS A 134 7.37 2.14 2.21
N ALA A 135 6.58 1.36 2.96
CA ALA A 135 5.90 1.80 4.17
C ALA A 135 6.87 2.13 5.31
N PHE A 136 7.93 1.32 5.49
CA PHE A 136 9.00 1.64 6.43
C PHE A 136 9.74 2.91 6.02
N CYS A 137 10.09 3.04 4.73
CA CYS A 137 10.81 4.19 4.21
C CYS A 137 9.99 5.49 4.39
N GLU A 138 8.71 5.46 4.02
CA GLU A 138 7.76 6.57 4.25
C GLU A 138 7.68 6.93 5.73
N SER A 139 7.48 5.93 6.60
CA SER A 139 7.32 6.14 8.04
C SER A 139 8.57 6.81 8.64
N ILE A 140 9.76 6.30 8.30
CA ILE A 140 11.05 6.88 8.72
C ILE A 140 11.15 8.34 8.27
N LEU A 141 10.95 8.62 6.97
CA LEU A 141 11.09 9.97 6.43
C LEU A 141 10.05 10.94 7.01
N ARG A 142 8.82 10.48 7.23
CA ARG A 142 7.79 11.29 7.91
C ARG A 142 8.15 11.60 9.35
N ARG A 143 8.77 10.67 10.10
CA ARG A 143 9.31 10.96 11.45
C ARG A 143 10.44 11.97 11.44
N HIS A 144 11.16 12.09 10.31
CA HIS A 144 12.11 13.17 10.09
C HIS A 144 11.48 14.53 9.79
N GLY A 145 10.17 14.60 9.55
CA GLY A 145 9.41 15.83 9.35
C GLY A 145 9.20 16.22 7.88
N TYR A 146 9.54 15.34 6.95
CA TYR A 146 9.31 15.55 5.52
C TYR A 146 7.83 15.33 5.16
N LYS A 147 7.30 16.13 4.23
CA LYS A 147 6.01 15.87 3.58
C LYS A 147 6.18 14.70 2.61
N THR A 148 5.60 13.56 2.92
CA THR A 148 5.76 12.33 2.14
C THR A 148 4.60 12.15 1.16
N GLY A 149 4.92 11.76 -0.07
CA GLY A 149 3.99 11.14 -1.02
C GLY A 149 4.32 9.66 -1.13
N PHE A 150 3.28 8.82 -1.22
CA PHE A 150 3.45 7.38 -1.28
C PHE A 150 2.50 6.77 -2.30
N PHE A 151 3.03 5.98 -3.23
CA PHE A 151 2.27 5.27 -4.26
C PHE A 151 2.47 3.76 -4.14
N SER A 152 1.38 2.99 -4.04
CA SER A 152 1.42 1.53 -3.89
C SER A 152 0.37 0.77 -4.69
N SER A 153 0.58 -0.55 -4.80
CA SER A 153 -0.42 -1.46 -5.34
C SER A 153 -0.32 -2.90 -4.82
N PRO A 154 -1.44 -3.65 -4.75
CA PRO A 154 -2.82 -3.18 -4.87
C PRO A 154 -3.29 -2.45 -3.59
N HIS A 155 -4.53 -1.96 -3.59
CA HIS A 155 -5.22 -1.56 -2.35
C HIS A 155 -5.85 -2.79 -1.68
N LEU A 156 -6.13 -2.71 -0.38
CA LEU A 156 -6.88 -3.72 0.35
C LEU A 156 -8.37 -3.42 0.40
N VAL A 157 -8.76 -2.25 0.89
CA VAL A 157 -10.17 -1.89 1.13
C VAL A 157 -10.64 -0.82 0.17
N GLU A 158 -9.91 0.29 0.05
CA GLU A 158 -10.28 1.45 -0.76
C GLU A 158 -9.17 1.91 -1.70
N VAL A 159 -9.52 2.38 -2.90
CA VAL A 159 -8.52 2.77 -3.92
C VAL A 159 -7.64 3.92 -3.49
N ARG A 160 -8.12 4.78 -2.58
CA ARG A 160 -7.37 5.90 -1.98
C ARG A 160 -6.10 5.42 -1.29
N GLU A 161 -6.06 4.19 -0.77
CA GLU A 161 -4.88 3.63 -0.11
C GLU A 161 -3.63 3.61 -0.99
N ARG A 162 -3.82 3.61 -2.32
CA ARG A 162 -2.73 3.60 -3.30
C ARG A 162 -2.02 4.94 -3.41
N ILE A 163 -2.64 6.04 -3.00
CA ILE A 163 -2.05 7.38 -3.05
C ILE A 163 -2.19 8.00 -1.67
N ARG A 164 -1.07 8.10 -0.95
CA ARG A 164 -1.05 8.63 0.42
C ARG A 164 -0.21 9.89 0.51
N ILE A 165 -0.61 10.79 1.39
CA ILE A 165 0.16 11.96 1.80
C ILE A 165 0.35 11.87 3.31
N ASN A 166 1.60 11.95 3.77
CA ASN A 166 1.95 11.89 5.19
C ASN A 166 1.43 10.62 5.91
N GLY A 167 1.49 9.48 5.24
CA GLY A 167 1.03 8.19 5.75
C GLY A 167 -0.47 7.92 5.60
N GLU A 168 -1.27 8.95 5.29
CA GLU A 168 -2.72 8.87 5.19
C GLU A 168 -3.20 8.77 3.73
N PRO A 169 -4.15 7.88 3.41
CA PRO A 169 -4.85 7.90 2.11
C PRO A 169 -5.42 9.29 1.79
N LEU A 170 -5.43 9.69 0.52
CA LEU A 170 -6.13 10.90 0.10
C LEU A 170 -7.57 10.89 0.63
N SER A 171 -8.11 12.03 1.09
CA SER A 171 -9.53 12.12 1.44
C SER A 171 -10.41 11.79 0.24
N LYS A 172 -11.66 11.38 0.46
CA LYS A 172 -12.63 11.12 -0.63
C LYS A 172 -12.77 12.32 -1.57
N GLN A 173 -12.79 13.52 -1.00
CA GLN A 173 -12.88 14.78 -1.73
C GLN A 173 -11.63 15.03 -2.58
N ALA A 174 -10.43 14.90 -1.99
CA ALA A 174 -9.18 15.06 -2.71
C ALA A 174 -9.04 14.03 -3.83
N PHE A 175 -9.33 12.75 -3.55
CA PHE A 175 -9.30 11.71 -4.57
C PHE A 175 -10.24 12.02 -5.74
N SER A 176 -11.50 12.39 -5.46
CA SER A 176 -12.45 12.76 -6.53
C SER A 176 -11.95 13.94 -7.35
N HIS A 177 -11.45 14.99 -6.69
CA HIS A 177 -10.89 16.16 -7.35
C HIS A 177 -9.76 15.79 -8.33
N TYR A 178 -8.73 15.09 -7.85
CA TYR A 178 -7.59 14.67 -8.67
C TYR A 178 -7.99 13.67 -9.76
N PHE A 179 -8.95 12.79 -9.47
CA PHE A 179 -9.48 11.84 -10.44
C PHE A 179 -10.10 12.58 -11.63
N TRP A 180 -11.04 13.50 -11.39
CA TRP A 180 -11.72 14.22 -12.47
C TRP A 180 -10.78 15.17 -13.20
N LEU A 181 -9.83 15.79 -12.49
CA LEU A 181 -8.77 16.59 -13.10
C LEU A 181 -7.99 15.82 -14.17
N CYS A 182 -7.65 14.56 -13.92
CA CYS A 182 -6.98 13.70 -14.88
C CYS A 182 -7.95 13.09 -15.91
N TYR A 183 -9.09 12.57 -15.46
CA TYR A 183 -10.06 11.87 -16.32
C TYR A 183 -10.62 12.77 -17.40
N ASP A 184 -11.03 13.99 -17.06
CA ASP A 184 -11.61 14.92 -18.03
C ASP A 184 -10.56 15.34 -19.08
N LYS A 185 -9.29 15.46 -18.70
CA LYS A 185 -8.18 15.68 -19.64
C LYS A 185 -8.02 14.51 -20.63
N PHE A 186 -8.04 13.28 -20.14
CA PHE A 186 -7.98 12.10 -21.01
C PHE A 186 -9.19 12.00 -21.92
N GLN A 187 -10.40 12.25 -21.40
CA GLN A 187 -11.64 12.20 -22.14
C GLN A 187 -11.69 13.27 -23.25
N ASN A 188 -11.29 14.51 -22.94
CA ASN A 188 -11.27 15.62 -23.91
C ASN A 188 -10.23 15.42 -25.01
N THR A 189 -9.10 14.76 -24.69
CA THR A 189 -8.04 14.46 -25.66
C THR A 189 -8.24 13.12 -26.39
N LYS A 190 -9.28 12.35 -26.04
CA LYS A 190 -9.50 10.96 -26.49
C LYS A 190 -9.57 10.86 -28.03
N ALA A 191 -10.32 11.72 -28.69
CA ALA A 191 -10.48 11.68 -30.15
C ALA A 191 -9.16 11.95 -30.90
N ALA A 192 -8.36 12.89 -30.40
CA ALA A 192 -7.03 13.20 -30.94
C ALA A 192 -5.99 12.08 -30.71
N HIS A 193 -6.31 11.09 -29.88
CA HIS A 193 -5.42 9.99 -29.49
C HIS A 193 -6.07 8.62 -29.78
N ASN A 194 -6.63 8.46 -30.98
CA ASN A 194 -7.20 7.21 -31.50
C ASN A 194 -8.28 6.58 -30.60
N GLY A 195 -8.99 7.39 -29.81
CA GLY A 195 -10.02 6.88 -28.93
C GLY A 195 -9.50 6.22 -27.64
N VAL A 196 -8.20 6.33 -27.31
CA VAL A 196 -7.59 5.53 -26.24
C VAL A 196 -7.67 6.23 -24.88
N MET A 197 -8.21 5.50 -23.89
CA MET A 197 -8.14 5.85 -22.47
C MET A 197 -7.01 5.06 -21.79
N PRO A 198 -6.36 5.62 -20.77
CA PRO A 198 -5.36 4.88 -20.00
C PRO A 198 -5.99 3.67 -19.29
N ALA A 199 -5.27 2.55 -19.27
CA ALA A 199 -5.62 1.43 -18.42
C ALA A 199 -5.54 1.80 -16.93
N TYR A 200 -6.33 1.12 -16.09
CA TYR A 200 -6.49 1.39 -14.67
C TYR A 200 -5.18 1.74 -13.92
N PHE A 201 -4.14 0.91 -14.05
CA PHE A 201 -2.88 1.14 -13.34
C PHE A 201 -2.11 2.35 -13.87
N ARG A 202 -2.08 2.56 -15.19
CA ARG A 202 -1.47 3.74 -15.83
C ARG A 202 -2.17 5.02 -15.40
N PHE A 203 -3.51 5.02 -15.37
CA PHE A 203 -4.29 6.15 -14.91
C PHE A 203 -3.90 6.54 -13.48
N LEU A 204 -3.89 5.57 -12.55
CA LEU A 204 -3.54 5.83 -11.15
C LEU A 204 -2.08 6.26 -10.97
N THR A 205 -1.16 5.75 -11.78
CA THR A 205 0.25 6.18 -11.78
C THR A 205 0.37 7.66 -12.15
N ILE A 206 -0.29 8.08 -13.25
CA ILE A 206 -0.28 9.49 -13.67
C ILE A 206 -0.98 10.38 -12.64
N MET A 207 -2.11 9.93 -12.08
CA MET A 207 -2.81 10.64 -11.01
C MET A 207 -1.92 10.80 -9.77
N ALA A 208 -1.19 9.77 -9.35
CA ALA A 208 -0.26 9.86 -8.21
C ALA A 208 0.84 10.89 -8.44
N PHE A 209 1.44 10.94 -9.65
CA PHE A 209 2.41 11.98 -9.98
C PHE A 209 1.79 13.38 -9.98
N LYS A 210 0.56 13.54 -10.50
CA LYS A 210 -0.16 14.82 -10.45
C LYS A 210 -0.36 15.29 -9.00
N VAL A 211 -0.78 14.38 -8.13
CA VAL A 211 -0.97 14.62 -6.70
C VAL A 211 0.35 15.05 -6.06
N PHE A 212 1.44 14.29 -6.23
CA PHE A 212 2.73 14.61 -5.60
C PHE A 212 3.29 15.96 -6.06
N LEU A 213 3.11 16.33 -7.33
CA LEU A 213 3.51 17.62 -7.86
C LEU A 213 2.67 18.77 -7.27
N GLN A 214 1.34 18.64 -7.23
CA GLN A 214 0.45 19.70 -6.73
C GLN A 214 0.52 19.84 -5.21
N GLU A 215 0.66 18.73 -4.50
CA GLU A 215 0.87 18.71 -3.05
C GLU A 215 2.28 19.14 -2.65
N LYS A 216 3.23 19.22 -3.60
CA LYS A 216 4.62 19.61 -3.35
C LYS A 216 5.24 18.79 -2.23
N VAL A 217 5.16 17.46 -2.36
CA VAL A 217 5.79 16.55 -1.40
C VAL A 217 7.31 16.70 -1.45
N ASP A 218 7.96 16.58 -0.30
CA ASP A 218 9.42 16.62 -0.21
C ASP A 218 10.02 15.33 -0.78
N VAL A 219 9.35 14.19 -0.56
CA VAL A 219 9.74 12.86 -1.06
C VAL A 219 8.55 12.12 -1.64
N SER A 220 8.76 11.41 -2.75
CA SER A 220 7.80 10.47 -3.33
C SER A 220 8.35 9.04 -3.22
N VAL A 221 7.73 8.20 -2.39
CA VAL A 221 8.05 6.77 -2.30
C VAL A 221 7.14 6.00 -3.26
N VAL A 222 7.71 5.45 -4.33
CA VAL A 222 6.96 4.87 -5.45
C VAL A 222 7.24 3.38 -5.54
N GLU A 223 6.23 2.56 -5.30
CA GLU A 223 6.26 1.11 -5.56
C GLU A 223 5.96 0.83 -7.04
N VAL A 224 6.78 -0.02 -7.64
CA VAL A 224 6.55 -0.60 -8.97
C VAL A 224 5.36 -1.55 -8.93
N GLY A 225 4.49 -1.49 -9.95
CA GLY A 225 3.38 -2.42 -10.11
C GLY A 225 3.85 -3.85 -10.42
N ILE A 226 4.25 -4.09 -11.68
CA ILE A 226 4.71 -5.41 -12.14
C ILE A 226 6.01 -5.25 -12.94
N GLY A 227 7.00 -6.08 -12.64
CA GLY A 227 8.30 -6.05 -13.31
C GLY A 227 9.18 -4.91 -12.80
N GLY A 228 9.41 -3.90 -13.64
CA GLY A 228 10.28 -2.75 -13.40
C GLY A 228 10.58 -2.03 -14.71
N GLU A 229 11.36 -2.67 -15.60
CA GLU A 229 11.78 -2.14 -16.91
C GLU A 229 10.65 -1.47 -17.69
N TYR A 230 9.51 -2.15 -17.86
CA TYR A 230 8.38 -1.68 -18.67
C TYR A 230 7.17 -1.22 -17.83
N ASP A 231 7.35 -1.11 -16.51
CA ASP A 231 6.29 -0.67 -15.60
C ASP A 231 5.99 0.81 -15.81
N SER A 232 4.73 1.20 -15.67
CA SER A 232 4.29 2.58 -15.90
C SER A 232 4.96 3.60 -14.96
N THR A 233 5.43 3.16 -13.79
CA THR A 233 6.21 4.03 -12.89
C THR A 233 7.61 4.34 -13.44
N ASN A 234 8.16 3.51 -14.35
CA ASN A 234 9.53 3.66 -14.86
C ASN A 234 9.72 4.77 -15.91
N ILE A 235 8.72 5.66 -16.07
CA ILE A 235 8.89 6.95 -16.74
C ILE A 235 9.68 7.96 -15.89
N ILE A 236 9.91 7.65 -14.61
CA ILE A 236 10.81 8.40 -13.73
C ILE A 236 12.24 8.27 -14.28
N ARG A 237 12.84 9.39 -14.69
CA ARG A 237 14.20 9.42 -15.25
C ARG A 237 15.27 9.55 -14.18
N SER A 238 15.00 10.38 -13.16
CA SER A 238 16.00 10.79 -12.18
C SER A 238 15.54 10.54 -10.73
N PRO A 239 15.31 9.28 -10.30
CA PRO A 239 15.08 8.97 -8.90
C PRO A 239 16.34 9.28 -8.09
N VAL A 240 16.17 9.56 -6.80
CA VAL A 240 17.28 9.86 -5.89
C VAL A 240 18.05 8.58 -5.52
N VAL A 241 17.30 7.48 -5.39
CA VAL A 241 17.80 6.14 -5.07
C VAL A 241 16.77 5.10 -5.53
N THR A 242 17.25 3.92 -5.93
CA THR A 242 16.40 2.79 -6.34
C THR A 242 16.61 1.59 -5.41
N GLY A 243 15.56 0.81 -5.18
CA GLY A 243 15.59 -0.35 -4.29
C GLY A 243 14.95 -1.58 -4.92
N VAL A 244 15.55 -2.76 -4.78
CA VAL A 244 14.97 -4.04 -5.19
C VAL A 244 14.85 -4.95 -3.97
N THR A 245 13.61 -5.21 -3.58
CA THR A 245 13.26 -6.14 -2.49
C THR A 245 13.44 -7.60 -2.93
N SER A 246 13.17 -8.55 -2.02
CA SER A 246 13.37 -9.98 -2.30
C SER A 246 12.68 -10.44 -3.58
N LEU A 247 13.41 -11.21 -4.38
CA LEU A 247 12.94 -11.84 -5.60
C LEU A 247 12.45 -13.26 -5.33
N ASP A 248 11.44 -13.64 -6.11
CA ASP A 248 10.79 -14.95 -6.10
C ASP A 248 10.08 -15.13 -7.45
N ILE A 249 9.74 -16.37 -7.80
CA ILE A 249 8.96 -16.71 -8.99
C ILE A 249 7.54 -16.16 -8.82
N ASP A 250 7.20 -15.14 -9.60
CA ASP A 250 5.87 -14.55 -9.65
C ASP A 250 5.64 -13.92 -11.03
N HIS A 251 4.38 -13.86 -11.46
CA HIS A 251 3.99 -13.30 -12.76
C HIS A 251 4.76 -13.88 -13.96
N THR A 252 5.01 -15.19 -14.00
CA THR A 252 5.87 -15.83 -15.00
C THR A 252 5.44 -15.59 -16.46
N GLN A 253 4.13 -15.49 -16.70
CA GLN A 253 3.57 -15.12 -18.01
C GLN A 253 4.05 -13.76 -18.53
N LEU A 254 4.43 -12.84 -17.63
CA LEU A 254 4.87 -11.48 -17.99
C LEU A 254 6.38 -11.30 -17.86
N LEU A 255 7.00 -11.92 -16.87
CA LEU A 255 8.38 -11.63 -16.46
C LEU A 255 9.38 -12.74 -16.82
N GLY A 256 8.90 -13.84 -17.40
CA GLY A 256 9.72 -15.02 -17.68
C GLY A 256 9.57 -16.12 -16.63
N ASN A 257 10.12 -17.29 -16.93
CA ASN A 257 9.92 -18.51 -16.14
C ASN A 257 11.05 -18.75 -15.11
N THR A 258 12.06 -17.89 -15.05
CA THR A 258 13.20 -18.03 -14.13
C THR A 258 13.37 -16.79 -13.26
N VAL A 259 14.04 -16.92 -12.11
CA VAL A 259 14.25 -15.79 -11.20
C VAL A 259 15.21 -14.77 -11.81
N GLU A 260 16.12 -15.21 -12.68
CA GLU A 260 17.06 -14.36 -13.43
C GLU A 260 16.34 -13.43 -14.41
N GLN A 261 15.35 -13.95 -15.15
CA GLN A 261 14.52 -13.13 -16.05
C GLN A 261 13.71 -12.10 -15.25
N ILE A 262 13.19 -12.51 -14.09
CA ILE A 262 12.52 -11.62 -13.15
C ILE A 262 13.48 -10.55 -12.62
N ALA A 263 14.70 -10.93 -12.24
CA ALA A 263 15.74 -10.04 -11.73
C ALA A 263 16.08 -8.95 -12.75
N TRP A 264 16.26 -9.32 -14.02
CA TRP A 264 16.50 -8.37 -15.11
C TRP A 264 15.38 -7.33 -15.21
N HIS A 265 14.12 -7.80 -15.21
CA HIS A 265 12.98 -6.88 -15.24
C HIS A 265 12.93 -5.95 -14.03
N LYS A 266 13.27 -6.46 -12.83
CA LYS A 266 13.19 -5.69 -11.58
C LYS A 266 14.30 -4.65 -11.46
N ALA A 267 15.51 -5.00 -11.90
CA ALA A 267 16.65 -4.10 -12.01
C ALA A 267 16.48 -3.05 -13.12
N GLY A 268 15.49 -3.19 -14.01
CA GLY A 268 15.17 -2.19 -15.02
C GLY A 268 14.74 -0.81 -14.50
N ILE A 269 14.54 -0.67 -13.18
CA ILE A 269 14.34 0.65 -12.56
C ILE A 269 15.64 1.39 -12.25
N PHE A 270 16.79 0.72 -12.34
CA PHE A 270 18.09 1.36 -12.11
C PHE A 270 18.31 2.49 -13.12
N LYS A 271 19.05 3.52 -12.72
CA LYS A 271 19.31 4.71 -13.54
C LYS A 271 20.77 5.11 -13.42
N SER A 272 21.33 5.62 -14.52
CA SER A 272 22.74 6.02 -14.57
C SER A 272 23.07 7.05 -13.48
N GLY A 273 24.15 6.84 -12.74
CA GLY A 273 24.58 7.70 -11.63
C GLY A 273 23.67 7.67 -10.38
N VAL A 274 22.61 6.85 -10.36
CA VAL A 274 21.69 6.71 -9.22
C VAL A 274 22.01 5.42 -8.44
N PRO A 275 22.23 5.48 -7.12
CA PRO A 275 22.55 4.32 -6.32
C PRO A 275 21.36 3.36 -6.30
N ALA A 276 21.69 2.08 -6.46
CA ALA A 276 20.76 0.97 -6.37
C ALA A 276 21.07 0.13 -5.14
N LEU A 277 20.03 -0.22 -4.40
CA LEU A 277 20.13 -1.05 -3.19
C LEU A 277 19.32 -2.31 -3.41
N THR A 278 19.83 -3.43 -2.91
CA THR A 278 19.11 -4.71 -2.91
C THR A 278 19.23 -5.39 -1.55
N VAL A 279 18.47 -6.45 -1.34
CA VAL A 279 18.68 -7.43 -0.27
C VAL A 279 19.42 -8.65 -0.84
N PRO A 280 19.87 -9.61 -0.03
CA PRO A 280 20.33 -10.90 -0.54
C PRO A 280 19.27 -11.54 -1.45
N GLN A 281 19.69 -12.07 -2.60
CA GLN A 281 18.80 -12.61 -3.62
C GLN A 281 19.04 -14.11 -3.85
N PRO A 282 18.02 -14.86 -4.28
CA PRO A 282 18.16 -16.29 -4.59
C PRO A 282 18.81 -16.54 -5.95
N GLY A 283 19.50 -17.68 -6.08
CA GLY A 283 20.12 -18.12 -7.33
C GLY A 283 21.09 -17.09 -7.91
N ASN A 284 21.13 -16.97 -9.23
CA ASN A 284 22.02 -16.03 -9.92
C ASN A 284 21.38 -14.65 -10.11
N SER A 285 20.29 -14.36 -9.38
CA SER A 285 19.56 -13.10 -9.51
C SER A 285 20.43 -11.89 -9.17
N LEU A 286 21.31 -12.01 -8.17
CA LEU A 286 22.23 -10.93 -7.81
C LEU A 286 23.20 -10.64 -8.97
N GLU A 287 23.77 -11.66 -9.60
CA GLU A 287 24.69 -11.51 -10.75
C GLU A 287 24.02 -10.77 -11.91
N VAL A 288 22.77 -11.11 -12.22
CA VAL A 288 21.97 -10.39 -13.23
C VAL A 288 21.82 -8.92 -12.87
N MET A 289 21.58 -8.61 -11.60
CA MET A 289 21.46 -7.23 -11.13
C MET A 289 22.81 -6.49 -11.19
N VAL A 290 23.94 -7.17 -10.93
CA VAL A 290 25.29 -6.61 -11.08
C VAL A 290 25.53 -6.20 -12.53
N HIS A 291 25.30 -7.14 -13.46
CA HIS A 291 25.47 -6.89 -14.88
C HIS A 291 24.58 -5.74 -15.35
N ARG A 292 23.32 -5.71 -14.88
CA ARG A 292 22.38 -4.63 -15.20
C ARG A 292 22.83 -3.28 -14.65
N ALA A 293 23.38 -3.24 -13.43
CA ALA A 293 23.93 -2.02 -12.84
C ALA A 293 25.16 -1.51 -13.61
N GLN A 294 26.03 -2.42 -14.06
CA GLN A 294 27.18 -2.11 -14.91
C GLN A 294 26.74 -1.55 -16.28
N GLU A 295 25.79 -2.22 -16.96
CA GLU A 295 25.22 -1.77 -18.24
C GLU A 295 24.64 -0.35 -18.15
N ILE A 296 23.97 -0.03 -17.03
CA ILE A 296 23.29 1.26 -16.81
C ILE A 296 24.27 2.33 -16.30
N GLY A 297 25.42 1.93 -15.76
CA GLY A 297 26.39 2.84 -15.14
C GLY A 297 25.91 3.36 -13.79
N CYS A 298 25.46 2.47 -12.90
CA CYS A 298 25.03 2.80 -11.55
C CYS A 298 25.73 1.92 -10.50
N SER A 299 25.82 2.41 -9.26
CA SER A 299 26.31 1.58 -8.15
C SER A 299 25.21 0.64 -7.65
N LEU A 300 25.59 -0.57 -7.25
CA LEU A 300 24.70 -1.53 -6.59
C LEU A 300 25.34 -1.96 -5.27
N SER A 301 24.54 -1.97 -4.20
CA SER A 301 24.97 -2.47 -2.89
C SER A 301 23.87 -3.29 -2.21
N ILE A 302 24.27 -4.27 -1.39
CA ILE A 302 23.35 -5.06 -0.57
C ILE A 302 23.13 -4.34 0.76
N ALA A 303 21.87 -4.19 1.19
CA ALA A 303 21.57 -3.68 2.53
C ALA A 303 22.10 -4.66 3.59
N PRO A 304 22.82 -4.17 4.61
CA PRO A 304 23.44 -5.04 5.61
C PRO A 304 22.39 -5.77 6.45
N PRO A 305 22.75 -6.88 7.12
CA PRO A 305 21.91 -7.47 8.17
C PRO A 305 21.46 -6.42 9.21
N LEU A 306 20.22 -6.53 9.70
CA LEU A 306 19.62 -5.49 10.57
C LEU A 306 20.29 -5.38 11.95
N ASP A 307 20.93 -6.46 12.39
CA ASP A 307 21.73 -6.53 13.61
C ASP A 307 23.11 -5.87 13.47
N CYS A 308 23.57 -5.56 12.27
CA CYS A 308 24.80 -4.78 12.04
C CYS A 308 24.63 -3.27 12.31
N TYR A 309 23.40 -2.77 12.43
CA TYR A 309 23.16 -1.36 12.75
C TYR A 309 23.37 -1.10 14.25
N ASP A 310 23.95 0.04 14.58
CA ASP A 310 24.06 0.49 15.97
C ASP A 310 22.72 1.08 16.43
N TRP A 311 21.91 0.25 17.09
CA TRP A 311 20.62 0.65 17.67
C TRP A 311 20.76 1.50 18.95
N GLN A 312 21.99 1.73 19.44
CA GLN A 312 22.27 2.49 20.64
C GLN A 312 21.43 1.98 21.84
N GLN A 313 20.68 2.88 22.48
CA GLN A 313 19.75 2.58 23.57
C GLN A 313 18.34 2.22 23.08
N HIS A 314 18.09 2.21 21.77
CA HIS A 314 16.79 1.92 21.18
C HIS A 314 16.64 0.40 20.97
N GLN A 315 15.44 -0.12 21.17
CA GLN A 315 15.15 -1.52 20.82
C GLN A 315 14.79 -1.64 19.34
N CYS A 316 15.34 -2.66 18.68
CA CYS A 316 14.92 -3.05 17.34
C CYS A 316 13.55 -3.73 17.39
N HIS A 317 12.50 -2.93 17.54
CA HIS A 317 11.11 -3.38 17.48
C HIS A 317 10.52 -3.04 16.11
N LEU A 318 10.00 -4.05 15.40
CA LEU A 318 9.40 -3.86 14.08
C LEU A 318 7.90 -3.62 14.20
N GLY A 319 7.41 -2.50 13.65
CA GLY A 319 5.98 -2.18 13.66
C GLY A 319 5.13 -3.09 12.75
N ILE A 320 5.77 -3.75 11.79
CA ILE A 320 5.20 -4.85 11.01
C ILE A 320 5.95 -6.12 11.44
N PRO A 321 5.30 -7.09 12.08
CA PRO A 321 5.99 -8.28 12.58
C PRO A 321 6.33 -9.26 11.44
N GLY A 322 7.21 -10.22 11.76
CA GLY A 322 7.62 -11.30 10.86
C GLY A 322 9.09 -11.20 10.44
N GLU A 323 9.78 -12.34 10.42
CA GLU A 323 11.21 -12.45 10.12
C GLU A 323 11.58 -11.83 8.77
N LYS A 324 10.73 -11.99 7.75
CA LYS A 324 10.97 -11.43 6.42
C LYS A 324 10.94 -9.89 6.40
N GLN A 325 10.38 -9.24 7.42
CA GLN A 325 10.41 -7.78 7.53
C GLN A 325 11.79 -7.25 7.89
N VAL A 326 12.69 -8.06 8.46
CA VAL A 326 14.06 -7.66 8.81
C VAL A 326 14.81 -7.12 7.58
N LEU A 327 14.70 -7.82 6.45
CA LEU A 327 15.29 -7.40 5.17
C LEU A 327 14.64 -6.12 4.63
N ASN A 328 13.31 -6.01 4.73
CA ASN A 328 12.56 -4.84 4.27
C ASN A 328 12.92 -3.58 5.08
N VAL A 329 13.13 -3.74 6.39
CA VAL A 329 13.52 -2.65 7.29
C VAL A 329 14.94 -2.19 6.99
N SER A 330 15.89 -3.12 6.85
CA SER A 330 17.27 -2.76 6.50
C SER A 330 17.34 -2.02 5.16
N LEU A 331 16.65 -2.53 4.14
CA LEU A 331 16.58 -1.84 2.84
C LEU A 331 15.94 -0.45 2.98
N ALA A 332 14.83 -0.33 3.73
CA ALA A 332 14.17 0.95 3.95
C ALA A 332 15.04 1.98 4.68
N LEU A 333 15.84 1.55 5.67
CA LEU A 333 16.80 2.39 6.39
C LEU A 333 17.85 2.94 5.43
N GLN A 334 18.45 2.09 4.59
CA GLN A 334 19.44 2.53 3.61
C GLN A 334 18.84 3.49 2.56
N LEU A 335 17.67 3.15 2.01
CA LEU A 335 16.97 4.01 1.05
C LEU A 335 16.66 5.39 1.65
N ALA A 336 16.12 5.43 2.88
CA ALA A 336 15.80 6.68 3.57
C ALA A 336 17.06 7.50 3.89
N ARG A 337 18.15 6.84 4.30
CA ARG A 337 19.43 7.50 4.62
C ARG A 337 20.06 8.15 3.39
N ILE A 338 20.18 7.40 2.29
CA ILE A 338 20.76 7.89 1.04
C ILE A 338 19.90 9.03 0.47
N TRP A 339 18.57 8.87 0.50
CA TRP A 339 17.67 9.94 0.09
C TRP A 339 17.89 11.22 0.90
N ARG A 340 17.96 11.13 2.24
CA ARG A 340 18.20 12.28 3.11
C ARG A 340 19.54 12.96 2.83
N GLN A 341 20.61 12.19 2.67
CA GLN A 341 21.96 12.73 2.36
C GLN A 341 21.94 13.52 1.04
N ARG A 342 21.37 12.94 -0.02
CA ARG A 342 21.23 13.58 -1.34
C ARG A 342 20.28 14.77 -1.33
N HIS A 343 19.21 14.72 -0.55
CA HIS A 343 18.27 15.82 -0.39
C HIS A 343 18.92 17.02 0.31
N CYS A 344 19.68 16.78 1.38
CA CYS A 344 20.35 17.84 2.15
C CYS A 344 21.53 18.47 1.40
N ALA A 345 22.24 17.72 0.56
CA ALA A 345 23.37 18.24 -0.22
C ALA A 345 22.96 19.25 -1.32
N GLY A 346 21.66 19.44 -1.57
CA GLY A 346 21.17 19.94 -2.85
C GLY A 346 21.43 18.88 -3.92
N ARG A 347 20.62 18.79 -4.97
CA ARG A 347 20.81 17.77 -6.03
C ARG A 347 22.04 18.01 -6.91
N ASP A 348 23.09 18.60 -6.36
CA ASP A 348 24.38 18.70 -6.99
C ASP A 348 25.08 17.34 -6.84
N LEU A 349 24.91 16.49 -7.85
CA LEU A 349 25.53 15.17 -7.97
C LEU A 349 27.08 15.24 -7.88
N THR A 350 27.68 16.43 -7.99
CA THR A 350 29.13 16.65 -7.85
C THR A 350 29.59 16.89 -6.40
N ALA A 351 28.69 17.26 -5.49
CA ALA A 351 29.02 17.55 -4.09
C ALA A 351 29.23 16.29 -3.24
N LEU A 352 28.62 15.16 -3.62
CA LEU A 352 28.84 13.86 -2.97
C LEU A 352 30.22 13.25 -3.26
N SER A 353 30.86 13.63 -4.38
CA SER A 353 32.26 13.31 -4.64
C SER A 353 33.22 14.09 -3.72
N ARG A 354 32.75 15.16 -3.05
CA ARG A 354 33.57 16.04 -2.20
C ARG A 354 33.34 15.87 -0.70
N MET A 355 32.31 15.16 -0.27
CA MET A 355 32.07 14.90 1.18
C MET A 355 32.73 13.61 1.69
N GLY A 356 33.75 13.12 1.00
CA GLY A 356 34.64 12.04 1.44
C GLY A 356 36.11 12.49 1.45
N GLU A 357 36.45 13.54 2.21
CA GLU A 357 37.87 13.81 2.54
C GLU A 357 38.34 13.08 3.81
N GLY A 358 37.48 12.25 4.42
CA GLY A 358 37.82 11.32 5.50
C GLY A 358 37.66 9.83 5.16
N ASP A 359 36.97 9.49 4.06
CA ASP A 359 36.81 8.14 3.56
C ASP A 359 37.04 8.17 2.05
N HIS A 360 38.17 7.64 1.62
CA HIS A 360 38.48 7.47 0.21
C HIS A 360 37.45 6.54 -0.44
N LEU A 361 36.50 7.09 -1.21
CA LEU A 361 35.91 6.36 -2.31
C LEU A 361 36.95 6.34 -3.44
N PRO A 362 37.49 5.16 -3.80
CA PRO A 362 38.59 5.09 -4.76
C PRO A 362 38.04 5.34 -6.16
N GLU A 363 38.32 6.52 -6.69
CA GLU A 363 37.95 6.98 -8.04
C GLU A 363 38.70 6.27 -9.18
N ASN A 364 39.30 5.10 -8.92
CA ASN A 364 39.92 4.22 -9.92
C ASN A 364 40.10 2.80 -9.36
N GLN A 365 39.07 2.27 -8.69
CA GLN A 365 39.04 0.82 -8.44
C GLN A 365 38.60 0.10 -9.73
N PRO A 366 39.31 -0.95 -10.16
CA PRO A 366 38.79 -1.82 -11.21
C PRO A 366 37.37 -2.25 -10.81
N HIS A 367 36.44 -2.24 -11.75
CA HIS A 367 35.10 -2.80 -11.54
C HIS A 367 35.26 -4.24 -11.05
N THR A 368 35.23 -4.44 -9.74
CA THR A 368 35.25 -5.77 -9.15
C THR A 368 33.85 -6.35 -9.35
N ASP A 369 33.76 -7.58 -9.84
CA ASP A 369 32.49 -8.31 -10.02
C ASP A 369 31.70 -8.53 -8.71
N ALA A 370 32.30 -8.21 -7.56
CA ALA A 370 31.69 -8.35 -6.25
C ALA A 370 30.87 -7.10 -5.85
N VAL A 371 29.55 -7.27 -5.68
CA VAL A 371 28.69 -6.27 -5.05
C VAL A 371 29.04 -6.14 -3.57
N GLY A 372 29.34 -4.92 -3.14
CA GLY A 372 29.58 -4.60 -1.73
C GLY A 372 28.31 -4.58 -0.88
N VAL A 373 28.47 -4.79 0.41
CA VAL A 373 27.43 -4.51 1.41
C VAL A 373 27.49 -3.03 1.77
N ALA A 374 26.35 -2.35 1.82
CA ALA A 374 26.29 -0.94 2.23
C ALA A 374 26.64 -0.80 3.71
N GLU A 375 27.35 0.26 4.06
CA GLU A 375 27.78 0.50 5.44
C GLU A 375 26.57 0.67 6.39
N PRO A 376 26.51 -0.09 7.50
CA PRO A 376 25.52 0.15 8.54
C PRO A 376 25.83 1.46 9.27
N PHE A 377 24.86 1.98 10.01
CA PHE A 377 25.00 3.26 10.70
C PHE A 377 24.27 3.27 12.04
N ALA A 378 24.59 4.26 12.87
CA ALA A 378 23.87 4.56 14.09
C ALA A 378 22.41 4.97 13.78
N ILE A 379 21.48 4.26 14.40
CA ILE A 379 20.04 4.48 14.31
C ILE A 379 19.65 5.62 15.24
N THR A 380 19.05 6.66 14.65
CA THR A 380 18.49 7.76 15.41
C THR A 380 17.15 7.39 16.04
N GLU A 381 16.74 8.12 17.09
CA GLU A 381 15.42 7.95 17.71
C GLU A 381 14.27 8.01 16.69
N LYS A 382 14.38 8.91 15.69
CA LYS A 382 13.37 9.08 14.63
C LYS A 382 13.30 7.88 13.70
N GLU A 383 14.44 7.27 13.36
CA GLU A 383 14.50 6.03 12.57
C GLU A 383 13.92 4.86 13.37
N ALA A 384 14.33 4.69 14.63
CA ALA A 384 13.78 3.65 15.51
C ALA A 384 12.26 3.79 15.70
N LEU A 385 11.76 5.02 15.90
CA LEU A 385 10.33 5.29 15.98
C LEU A 385 9.63 5.03 14.64
N GLY A 386 10.24 5.40 13.53
CA GLY A 386 9.73 5.15 12.18
C GLY A 386 9.55 3.66 11.91
N VAL A 387 10.50 2.83 12.33
CA VAL A 387 10.46 1.37 12.21
C VAL A 387 9.40 0.76 13.14
N SER A 388 9.42 1.12 14.43
CA SER A 388 8.52 0.52 15.44
C SER A 388 7.04 0.93 15.31
N THR A 389 6.78 2.12 14.78
CA THR A 389 5.40 2.62 14.60
C THR A 389 4.86 2.44 13.19
N CYS A 390 5.66 1.92 12.25
CA CYS A 390 5.18 1.59 10.92
C CYS A 390 4.03 0.58 11.01
N ARG A 391 2.98 0.78 10.21
CA ARG A 391 1.85 -0.15 10.08
C ARG A 391 1.58 -0.34 8.61
N TRP A 392 1.32 -1.57 8.21
CA TRP A 392 0.93 -1.90 6.85
C TRP A 392 -0.17 -2.96 6.91
N ALA A 393 -1.40 -2.52 6.66
CA ALA A 393 -2.58 -3.36 6.82
C ALA A 393 -2.45 -4.64 5.98
N GLY A 394 -3.00 -5.74 6.51
CA GLY A 394 -2.99 -7.05 5.89
C GLY A 394 -1.61 -7.74 5.77
N ARG A 395 -0.59 -7.27 6.49
CA ARG A 395 0.70 -7.96 6.66
C ARG A 395 0.93 -8.29 8.12
N ASN A 396 0.94 -9.58 8.44
CA ASN A 396 1.16 -10.10 9.79
C ASN A 396 0.34 -9.31 10.84
N GLN A 397 -0.90 -8.95 10.50
CA GLN A 397 -1.72 -8.03 11.29
C GLN A 397 -2.54 -8.84 12.30
N VAL A 398 -2.46 -8.46 13.56
CA VAL A 398 -3.28 -9.03 14.65
C VAL A 398 -4.36 -8.03 15.04
N ILE A 399 -5.60 -8.50 15.12
CA ILE A 399 -6.74 -7.76 15.68
C ILE A 399 -7.29 -8.57 16.85
N GLU A 400 -7.03 -8.10 18.07
CA GLU A 400 -7.50 -8.72 19.30
C GLU A 400 -8.87 -8.16 19.71
N LYS A 401 -9.80 -9.05 20.05
CA LYS A 401 -11.11 -8.73 20.64
C LYS A 401 -11.38 -9.68 21.80
N THR A 402 -12.39 -9.37 22.61
CA THR A 402 -12.76 -10.22 23.76
C THR A 402 -13.15 -11.62 23.30
N GLY A 403 -12.35 -12.64 23.66
CA GLY A 403 -12.62 -14.04 23.34
C GLY A 403 -12.32 -14.46 21.90
N ILE A 404 -11.81 -13.57 21.05
CA ILE A 404 -11.45 -13.88 19.66
C ILE A 404 -10.33 -12.98 19.15
N THR A 405 -9.35 -13.58 18.48
CA THR A 405 -8.25 -12.87 17.82
C THR A 405 -8.17 -13.26 16.36
N TYR A 406 -8.08 -12.24 15.51
CA TYR A 406 -7.93 -12.39 14.06
C TYR A 406 -6.48 -12.13 13.65
N TYR A 407 -5.90 -13.10 12.95
CA TYR A 407 -4.58 -13.05 12.34
C TYR A 407 -4.76 -12.89 10.84
N LEU A 408 -4.31 -11.77 10.27
CA LEU A 408 -4.58 -11.39 8.90
C LEU A 408 -3.28 -11.27 8.10
N ASP A 409 -3.14 -12.06 7.04
CA ASP A 409 -2.01 -11.92 6.12
C ASP A 409 -2.39 -12.14 4.65
N GLY A 410 -1.91 -11.24 3.79
CA GLY A 410 -2.11 -11.30 2.35
C GLY A 410 -1.25 -12.34 1.59
N ALA A 411 -0.65 -13.31 2.26
CA ALA A 411 0.13 -14.38 1.65
C ALA A 411 -0.70 -15.17 0.63
N HIS A 412 -0.11 -15.43 -0.53
CA HIS A 412 -0.77 -16.05 -1.68
C HIS A 412 0.21 -16.77 -2.64
N THR A 413 1.45 -16.97 -2.20
CA THR A 413 2.45 -17.83 -2.84
C THR A 413 3.04 -18.78 -1.80
N PRO A 414 3.60 -19.93 -2.20
CA PRO A 414 4.22 -20.90 -1.29
C PRO A 414 5.13 -20.27 -0.23
N LEU A 415 6.16 -19.50 -0.64
CA LEU A 415 7.11 -18.87 0.28
C LEU A 415 6.46 -17.83 1.20
N SER A 416 5.46 -17.09 0.72
CA SER A 416 4.73 -16.15 1.58
C SER A 416 3.84 -16.86 2.60
N LEU A 417 3.30 -18.03 2.26
CA LEU A 417 2.48 -18.84 3.17
C LEU A 417 3.35 -19.49 4.24
N GLU A 418 4.53 -20.00 3.88
CA GLU A 418 5.50 -20.51 4.85
C GLU A 418 5.86 -19.44 5.89
N ALA A 419 6.18 -18.22 5.44
CA ALA A 419 6.46 -17.09 6.33
C ALA A 419 5.25 -16.70 7.20
N CYS A 420 4.04 -16.73 6.63
CA CYS A 420 2.80 -16.47 7.36
C CYS A 420 2.54 -17.54 8.44
N VAL A 421 2.74 -18.81 8.12
CA VAL A 421 2.55 -19.95 9.04
C VAL A 421 3.51 -19.87 10.21
N HIS A 422 4.79 -19.57 9.96
CA HIS A 422 5.77 -19.34 11.04
C HIS A 422 5.30 -18.23 11.98
N TRP A 423 4.97 -17.06 11.43
CA TRP A 423 4.46 -15.94 12.21
C TRP A 423 3.19 -16.28 13.00
N PHE A 424 2.23 -16.97 12.37
CA PHE A 424 0.98 -17.35 13.00
C PHE A 424 1.23 -18.30 14.16
N LYS A 425 2.06 -19.33 13.98
CA LYS A 425 2.39 -20.30 15.03
C LYS A 425 3.06 -19.61 16.23
N ASP A 426 4.03 -18.74 15.98
CA ASP A 426 4.71 -18.02 17.05
C ASP A 426 3.76 -17.08 17.80
N SER A 427 2.98 -16.28 17.07
CA SER A 427 2.08 -15.28 17.64
C SER A 427 0.94 -15.94 18.41
N SER A 428 0.33 -16.98 17.83
CA SER A 428 -0.78 -17.72 18.44
C SER A 428 -0.34 -18.53 19.65
N ALA A 429 0.88 -19.10 19.66
CA ALA A 429 1.42 -19.80 20.82
C ALA A 429 1.68 -18.83 21.99
N GLN A 430 2.28 -17.67 21.72
CA GLN A 430 2.47 -16.62 22.73
C GLN A 430 1.14 -16.13 23.31
N GLU A 431 0.12 -16.00 22.46
CA GLU A 431 -1.23 -15.65 22.91
C GLU A 431 -1.82 -16.74 23.82
N SER A 432 -1.76 -18.01 23.40
CA SER A 432 -2.28 -19.13 24.22
C SER A 432 -1.65 -19.18 25.61
N GLN A 433 -0.34 -18.88 25.72
CA GLN A 433 0.36 -18.81 27.01
C GLN A 433 -0.17 -17.68 27.91
N ARG A 434 -0.61 -16.55 27.34
CA ARG A 434 -1.18 -15.43 28.10
C ARG A 434 -2.58 -15.72 28.66
N TYR A 435 -3.40 -16.47 27.92
CA TYR A 435 -4.79 -16.76 28.31
C TYR A 435 -4.96 -17.96 29.24
N GLY A 436 -4.12 -19.00 29.12
CA GLY A 436 -4.14 -20.16 30.03
C GLY A 436 -5.41 -21.02 29.99
N GLY A 437 -6.29 -20.85 28.99
CA GLY A 437 -7.54 -21.60 28.79
C GLY A 437 -7.57 -22.41 27.49
N SER A 438 -8.69 -23.07 27.21
CA SER A 438 -8.86 -23.82 25.95
C SER A 438 -8.98 -22.87 24.76
N VAL A 439 -8.30 -23.20 23.67
CA VAL A 439 -8.27 -22.40 22.44
C VAL A 439 -8.75 -23.25 21.27
N ALA A 440 -9.56 -22.66 20.39
CA ALA A 440 -9.88 -23.28 19.10
C ALA A 440 -9.35 -22.42 17.95
N ARG A 441 -8.79 -23.08 16.94
CA ARG A 441 -8.16 -22.46 15.77
C ARG A 441 -9.02 -22.64 14.53
N VAL A 442 -9.28 -21.54 13.83
CA VAL A 442 -10.08 -21.53 12.62
C VAL A 442 -9.29 -20.94 11.46
N LEU A 443 -9.25 -21.66 10.34
CA LEU A 443 -8.74 -21.15 9.07
C LEU A 443 -9.86 -20.48 8.29
N VAL A 444 -9.63 -19.29 7.75
CA VAL A 444 -10.44 -18.65 6.72
C VAL A 444 -9.58 -18.49 5.47
N PHE A 445 -9.93 -19.20 4.39
CA PHE A 445 -9.10 -19.26 3.20
C PHE A 445 -9.86 -19.03 1.91
N ASN A 446 -9.20 -18.29 1.01
CA ASN A 446 -9.54 -18.29 -0.40
C ASN A 446 -8.32 -17.92 -1.25
N CYS A 447 -8.23 -18.46 -2.47
CA CYS A 447 -7.19 -18.11 -3.43
C CYS A 447 -7.80 -17.63 -4.76
N THR A 448 -7.10 -16.72 -5.43
CA THR A 448 -7.55 -16.13 -6.71
C THR A 448 -6.74 -16.64 -7.90
N GLY A 449 -7.35 -16.57 -9.09
CA GLY A 449 -6.74 -16.96 -10.36
C GLY A 449 -6.61 -18.48 -10.55
N ASP A 450 -5.74 -18.86 -11.47
CA ASP A 450 -5.54 -20.25 -11.93
C ASP A 450 -4.65 -21.08 -10.99
N ARG A 451 -4.40 -20.60 -9.78
CA ARG A 451 -3.57 -21.30 -8.79
C ARG A 451 -4.30 -22.55 -8.29
N SER A 452 -3.57 -23.67 -8.21
CA SER A 452 -4.04 -24.90 -7.55
C SER A 452 -4.15 -24.64 -6.04
N PRO A 453 -5.34 -24.81 -5.44
CA PRO A 453 -5.52 -24.68 -3.99
C PRO A 453 -4.61 -25.63 -3.21
N GLU A 454 -4.39 -26.86 -3.69
CA GLU A 454 -3.55 -27.89 -3.06
C GLU A 454 -2.11 -27.38 -2.87
N SER A 455 -1.58 -26.68 -3.87
CA SER A 455 -0.22 -26.13 -3.83
C SER A 455 -0.01 -25.09 -2.72
N LEU A 456 -1.09 -24.47 -2.24
CA LEU A 456 -1.08 -23.45 -1.20
C LEU A 456 -1.52 -24.02 0.16
N LEU A 457 -2.65 -24.73 0.18
CA LEU A 457 -3.27 -25.28 1.39
C LEU A 457 -2.35 -26.24 2.15
N LYS A 458 -1.48 -26.98 1.45
CA LYS A 458 -0.52 -27.90 2.10
C LYS A 458 0.40 -27.22 3.12
N TYR A 459 0.69 -25.93 2.94
CA TYR A 459 1.53 -25.17 3.87
C TYR A 459 0.80 -24.83 5.17
N LEU A 460 -0.53 -24.86 5.18
CA LEU A 460 -1.36 -24.50 6.33
C LEU A 460 -1.67 -25.69 7.25
N LEU A 461 -1.40 -26.93 6.81
CA LEU A 461 -1.62 -28.15 7.60
C LEU A 461 -0.89 -28.13 8.96
N PRO A 462 0.36 -27.63 9.09
CA PRO A 462 1.09 -27.62 10.36
C PRO A 462 0.56 -26.65 11.43
N CYS A 463 -0.55 -25.95 11.18
CA CYS A 463 -1.17 -25.00 12.11
C CYS A 463 -2.23 -25.62 13.04
N ASP A 464 -2.51 -26.93 12.90
CA ASP A 464 -3.45 -27.69 13.73
C ASP A 464 -4.82 -26.97 13.89
N PHE A 465 -5.50 -26.69 12.76
CA PHE A 465 -6.82 -26.04 12.76
C PHE A 465 -7.94 -27.00 13.18
N ASP A 466 -8.82 -26.56 14.08
CA ASP A 466 -10.04 -27.30 14.47
C ASP A 466 -11.14 -27.22 13.39
N CYS A 467 -11.14 -26.11 12.64
CA CYS A 467 -12.11 -25.84 11.59
C CYS A 467 -11.47 -25.09 10.42
N ALA A 468 -11.90 -25.40 9.19
CA ALA A 468 -11.51 -24.67 7.99
C ALA A 468 -12.74 -24.11 7.27
N VAL A 469 -12.68 -22.82 6.96
CA VAL A 469 -13.78 -22.06 6.37
C VAL A 469 -13.34 -21.49 5.03
N PHE A 470 -14.16 -21.71 4.01
CA PHE A 470 -13.93 -21.24 2.65
C PHE A 470 -15.03 -20.28 2.24
N CYS A 471 -14.66 -19.04 1.91
CA CYS A 471 -15.62 -18.01 1.53
C CYS A 471 -15.09 -17.17 0.36
N PRO A 472 -15.98 -16.58 -0.44
CA PRO A 472 -15.57 -15.74 -1.56
C PRO A 472 -14.98 -14.41 -1.07
N ASN A 473 -14.24 -13.71 -1.93
CA ASN A 473 -13.54 -12.46 -1.56
C ASN A 473 -14.44 -11.21 -1.50
N PHE A 474 -15.74 -11.35 -1.27
CA PHE A 474 -16.64 -10.20 -1.13
C PHE A 474 -17.19 -10.12 0.30
N ALA A 475 -17.21 -8.89 0.83
CA ALA A 475 -17.55 -8.65 2.22
C ALA A 475 -18.98 -9.13 2.57
N SER A 476 -19.96 -8.85 1.72
CA SER A 476 -21.36 -9.24 1.91
C SER A 476 -22.04 -9.48 0.57
N THR A 477 -23.04 -10.36 0.54
CA THR A 477 -23.93 -10.59 -0.63
C THR A 477 -24.80 -9.37 -0.97
N TYR A 478 -25.05 -8.48 0.00
CA TYR A 478 -25.97 -7.34 -0.13
C TYR A 478 -25.28 -6.00 -0.43
N SER A 479 -23.97 -5.88 -0.23
CA SER A 479 -23.22 -4.63 -0.39
C SER A 479 -22.04 -4.81 -1.34
N LYS A 480 -22.15 -4.20 -2.53
CA LYS A 480 -21.04 -4.09 -3.50
C LYS A 480 -20.46 -2.68 -3.41
N LYS A 481 -19.47 -2.47 -2.53
CA LYS A 481 -18.66 -1.24 -2.56
C LYS A 481 -17.94 -1.16 -3.90
N ALA A 482 -17.94 0.03 -4.53
CA ALA A 482 -17.29 0.24 -5.83
C ALA A 482 -15.79 -0.11 -5.76
N ASP A 483 -15.13 0.21 -4.65
CA ASP A 483 -13.72 -0.11 -4.40
C ASP A 483 -13.40 -1.60 -4.43
N GLN A 484 -14.33 -2.44 -3.99
CA GLN A 484 -14.15 -3.90 -3.91
C GLN A 484 -14.61 -4.62 -5.19
N THR A 485 -14.97 -3.88 -6.23
CA THR A 485 -15.46 -4.47 -7.48
C THR A 485 -14.28 -4.89 -8.36
N ASN A 486 -14.12 -6.20 -8.53
CA ASN A 486 -13.16 -6.78 -9.45
C ASN A 486 -13.88 -7.33 -10.70
N TYR A 487 -13.78 -6.63 -11.83
CA TYR A 487 -14.42 -7.03 -13.09
C TYR A 487 -13.65 -8.12 -13.85
N THR A 488 -12.52 -8.61 -13.34
CA THR A 488 -11.73 -9.65 -14.00
C THR A 488 -12.22 -11.07 -13.70
N VAL A 489 -13.19 -11.26 -12.79
CA VAL A 489 -13.69 -12.60 -12.38
C VAL A 489 -15.22 -12.61 -12.34
N ALA A 490 -15.85 -13.62 -12.94
CA ALA A 490 -17.31 -13.76 -12.94
C ALA A 490 -17.85 -14.29 -11.59
N PRO A 491 -19.04 -13.83 -11.12
CA PRO A 491 -19.59 -14.25 -9.82
C PRO A 491 -19.82 -15.77 -9.67
N GLN A 492 -20.34 -16.45 -10.70
CA GLN A 492 -20.60 -17.90 -10.67
C GLN A 492 -19.31 -18.74 -10.53
N THR A 493 -18.18 -18.22 -11.01
CA THR A 493 -16.86 -18.86 -10.86
C THR A 493 -16.36 -18.82 -9.41
N THR A 494 -16.85 -17.90 -8.59
CA THR A 494 -16.31 -17.62 -7.24
C THR A 494 -16.80 -18.63 -6.20
N GLN A 495 -18.06 -19.06 -6.28
CA GLN A 495 -18.62 -20.05 -5.35
C GLN A 495 -18.07 -21.45 -5.62
N ASN A 496 -17.95 -21.83 -6.90
CA ASN A 496 -17.29 -23.08 -7.31
C ASN A 496 -15.84 -23.15 -6.82
N LYS A 497 -15.13 -22.01 -6.80
CA LYS A 497 -13.76 -21.95 -6.27
C LYS A 497 -13.70 -22.28 -4.77
N CYS A 498 -14.66 -21.81 -3.97
CA CYS A 498 -14.69 -22.11 -2.54
C CYS A 498 -14.90 -23.61 -2.28
N VAL A 499 -15.80 -24.24 -3.04
CA VAL A 499 -15.99 -25.71 -3.01
C VAL A 499 -14.74 -26.46 -3.48
N THR A 500 -14.03 -25.94 -4.48
CA THR A 500 -12.76 -26.52 -4.93
C THR A 500 -11.69 -26.44 -3.84
N ASN A 501 -11.60 -25.30 -3.13
CA ASN A 501 -10.68 -25.14 -2.00
C ASN A 501 -11.02 -26.13 -0.87
N GLU A 502 -12.30 -26.31 -0.55
CA GLU A 502 -12.75 -27.28 0.45
C GLU A 502 -12.37 -28.71 0.05
N ASN A 503 -12.67 -29.13 -1.18
CA ASN A 503 -12.32 -30.46 -1.66
C ASN A 503 -10.81 -30.70 -1.62
N ALA A 504 -10.01 -29.70 -1.98
CA ALA A 504 -8.56 -29.76 -1.89
C ALA A 504 -8.08 -29.91 -0.43
N TRP A 505 -8.69 -29.19 0.51
CA TRP A 505 -8.38 -29.33 1.94
C TRP A 505 -8.72 -30.72 2.46
N LEU A 506 -9.93 -31.23 2.18
CA LEU A 506 -10.37 -32.56 2.61
C LEU A 506 -9.46 -33.67 2.05
N LYS A 507 -9.01 -33.53 0.79
CA LYS A 507 -8.05 -34.43 0.17
C LYS A 507 -6.70 -34.41 0.89
N LEU A 508 -6.15 -33.24 1.19
CA LEU A 508 -4.87 -33.12 1.90
C LEU A 508 -4.94 -33.70 3.31
N MET A 509 -6.06 -33.48 4.02
CA MET A 509 -6.29 -34.02 5.35
C MET A 509 -6.38 -35.57 5.32
N SER A 510 -7.03 -36.15 4.31
CA SER A 510 -7.11 -37.61 4.19
C SER A 510 -5.76 -38.24 3.82
N GLU A 511 -4.95 -37.60 2.98
CA GLU A 511 -3.59 -38.04 2.64
C GLU A 511 -2.65 -38.03 3.86
N GLN A 512 -2.73 -37.02 4.72
CA GLN A 512 -1.97 -37.01 5.99
C GLN A 512 -2.35 -38.14 6.94
N ASN A 513 -3.63 -38.53 6.96
CA ASN A 513 -4.10 -39.61 7.82
C ASN A 513 -3.59 -41.00 7.39
N VAL A 514 -3.30 -41.20 6.09
CA VAL A 514 -2.78 -42.47 5.57
C VAL A 514 -1.28 -42.65 5.89
N SER A 515 -0.53 -41.57 6.10
CA SER A 515 0.91 -41.61 6.37
C SER A 515 1.31 -41.85 7.84
N GLY A 516 0.34 -42.03 8.75
CA GLY A 516 0.51 -42.63 10.08
C GLY A 516 1.57 -42.03 11.03
N ASP A 517 1.17 -41.15 11.95
CA ASP A 517 1.85 -41.01 13.26
C ASP A 517 1.03 -40.31 14.38
N ARG A 518 -0.31 -40.25 14.27
CA ARG A 518 -1.18 -39.78 15.36
C ARG A 518 -2.41 -40.68 15.46
N ASN A 519 -2.45 -41.55 16.48
CA ASN A 519 -3.64 -42.34 16.84
C ASN A 519 -4.70 -41.52 17.60
N ASP A 520 -4.43 -40.24 17.88
CA ASP A 520 -5.38 -39.26 18.37
C ASP A 520 -5.52 -38.13 17.33
N ILE A 521 -6.51 -38.22 16.44
CA ILE A 521 -6.90 -37.09 15.60
C ILE A 521 -8.41 -36.87 15.76
N PRO A 522 -8.87 -35.64 16.09
CA PRO A 522 -10.27 -35.30 16.16
C PRO A 522 -10.97 -35.63 14.83
N SER A 523 -12.22 -36.09 14.91
CA SER A 523 -13.20 -36.08 13.81
C SER A 523 -12.84 -35.03 12.75
N ALA A 524 -12.69 -35.46 11.49
CA ALA A 524 -12.43 -34.62 10.31
C ALA A 524 -12.69 -33.13 10.58
N SER A 525 -11.62 -32.31 10.63
CA SER A 525 -11.71 -30.87 10.92
C SER A 525 -12.92 -30.30 10.20
N ALA A 526 -13.92 -29.79 10.95
CA ALA A 526 -15.18 -29.41 10.35
C ALA A 526 -14.92 -28.38 9.23
N THR A 527 -15.36 -28.65 8.01
CA THR A 527 -15.24 -27.70 6.89
C THR A 527 -16.58 -27.08 6.59
N HIS A 528 -16.57 -25.79 6.24
CA HIS A 528 -17.77 -25.08 5.82
C HIS A 528 -17.47 -24.11 4.67
N VAL A 529 -18.41 -24.03 3.72
CA VAL A 529 -18.39 -23.05 2.63
C VAL A 529 -19.48 -22.02 2.87
N PHE A 530 -19.11 -20.73 2.89
CA PHE A 530 -20.06 -19.63 3.08
C PHE A 530 -20.25 -18.81 1.81
N ALA A 531 -21.41 -18.14 1.75
CA ALA A 531 -21.74 -17.25 0.65
C ALA A 531 -20.99 -15.92 0.70
N SER A 532 -20.48 -15.48 1.86
CA SER A 532 -19.71 -14.24 1.99
C SER A 532 -18.72 -14.27 3.16
N ILE A 533 -17.83 -13.27 3.22
CA ILE A 533 -16.93 -13.08 4.36
C ILE A 533 -17.73 -12.78 5.63
N HIS A 534 -18.79 -11.96 5.53
CA HIS A 534 -19.66 -11.64 6.66
C HIS A 534 -20.25 -12.89 7.28
N ASP A 535 -20.85 -13.78 6.48
CA ASP A 535 -21.49 -15.01 6.98
C ASP A 535 -20.47 -15.93 7.65
N ALA A 536 -19.26 -16.03 7.07
CA ALA A 536 -18.16 -16.78 7.66
C ALA A 536 -17.74 -16.21 9.02
N LEU A 537 -17.50 -14.90 9.12
CA LEU A 537 -17.08 -14.27 10.38
C LEU A 537 -18.18 -14.28 11.44
N GLN A 538 -19.44 -14.15 11.04
CA GLN A 538 -20.60 -14.30 11.92
C GLN A 538 -20.65 -15.72 12.50
N TRP A 539 -20.51 -16.73 11.65
CA TRP A 539 -20.45 -18.13 12.06
C TRP A 539 -19.22 -18.46 12.92
N ILE A 540 -18.07 -17.83 12.68
CA ILE A 540 -16.87 -18.09 13.49
C ILE A 540 -16.99 -17.41 14.86
N SER A 541 -17.41 -16.15 14.89
CA SER A 541 -17.36 -15.32 16.10
C SER A 541 -18.29 -15.81 17.20
N GLN A 542 -19.42 -16.42 16.86
CA GLN A 542 -20.42 -16.90 17.83
C GLN A 542 -20.84 -15.81 18.83
N GLY A 543 -20.92 -14.55 18.37
CA GLY A 543 -21.26 -13.40 19.20
C GLY A 543 -20.14 -12.88 20.11
N ARG A 544 -18.92 -13.45 20.05
CA ARG A 544 -17.74 -12.94 20.79
C ARG A 544 -17.24 -11.60 20.24
N ASP A 545 -17.43 -11.37 18.94
CA ASP A 545 -17.15 -10.09 18.30
C ASP A 545 -18.46 -9.28 18.18
N PRO A 546 -18.58 -8.11 18.83
CA PRO A 546 -19.81 -7.32 18.82
C PRO A 546 -20.19 -6.77 17.45
N LEU A 547 -19.31 -6.85 16.44
CA LEU A 547 -19.64 -6.50 15.06
C LEU A 547 -20.53 -7.55 14.37
N PHE A 548 -20.64 -8.75 14.93
CA PHE A 548 -21.42 -9.84 14.36
C PHE A 548 -22.41 -10.38 15.39
N GLU A 549 -23.68 -10.49 14.99
CA GLU A 549 -24.69 -11.16 15.81
C GLU A 549 -24.39 -12.65 15.93
N ALA A 550 -24.81 -13.30 17.01
CA ALA A 550 -24.68 -14.75 17.13
C ALA A 550 -25.36 -15.45 15.94
N ALA A 551 -24.67 -16.41 15.33
CA ALA A 551 -25.21 -17.13 14.19
C ALA A 551 -26.51 -17.85 14.57
N THR A 552 -27.53 -17.74 13.72
CA THR A 552 -28.77 -18.52 13.87
C THR A 552 -28.53 -19.96 13.40
N ASN A 553 -29.43 -20.87 13.77
CA ASN A 553 -29.38 -22.27 13.31
C ASN A 553 -29.40 -22.43 11.77
N ASP A 554 -29.75 -21.36 11.03
CA ASP A 554 -29.84 -21.35 9.57
C ASP A 554 -28.46 -21.24 8.87
N ILE A 555 -27.40 -20.87 9.59
CA ILE A 555 -26.06 -20.63 9.03
C ILE A 555 -25.15 -21.89 9.12
N GLY A 556 -25.71 -23.02 9.57
CA GLY A 556 -25.03 -24.32 9.64
C GLY A 556 -24.60 -24.71 11.06
N LYS A 557 -24.44 -26.03 11.29
CA LYS A 557 -24.15 -26.57 12.63
C LYS A 557 -22.74 -26.18 13.08
N VAL A 558 -22.66 -25.44 14.19
CA VAL A 558 -21.40 -25.01 14.78
C VAL A 558 -20.76 -26.18 15.54
N PRO A 559 -19.47 -26.50 15.30
CA PRO A 559 -18.73 -27.50 16.08
C PRO A 559 -18.68 -27.14 17.56
N GLU A 560 -18.83 -28.16 18.40
CA GLU A 560 -18.84 -28.00 19.86
C GLU A 560 -17.55 -27.35 20.39
N VAL A 561 -16.41 -27.61 19.74
CA VAL A 561 -15.10 -27.01 20.06
C VAL A 561 -15.12 -25.48 19.97
N LEU A 562 -15.83 -24.90 19.00
CA LEU A 562 -15.91 -23.44 18.83
C LEU A 562 -16.80 -22.79 19.89
N HIS A 563 -17.82 -23.51 20.39
CA HIS A 563 -18.68 -23.02 21.47
C HIS A 563 -18.00 -23.14 22.85
N LYS A 564 -17.29 -24.24 23.09
CA LYS A 564 -16.72 -24.55 24.41
C LYS A 564 -15.35 -23.92 24.67
N CYS A 565 -14.63 -23.49 23.63
CA CYS A 565 -13.33 -22.87 23.83
C CYS A 565 -13.43 -21.55 24.59
N CYS A 566 -12.43 -21.26 25.41
CA CYS A 566 -12.30 -19.96 26.08
C CYS A 566 -11.96 -18.86 25.08
N HIS A 567 -11.17 -19.16 24.04
CA HIS A 567 -10.68 -18.18 23.08
C HIS A 567 -10.60 -18.74 21.66
N LEU A 568 -10.89 -17.89 20.67
CA LEU A 568 -10.76 -18.22 19.25
C LEU A 568 -9.53 -17.58 18.62
N GLN A 569 -8.80 -18.36 17.81
CA GLN A 569 -7.70 -17.89 16.98
C GLN A 569 -8.07 -18.09 15.51
N VAL A 570 -8.26 -17.00 14.77
CA VAL A 570 -8.75 -17.06 13.39
C VAL A 570 -7.67 -16.58 12.43
N LEU A 571 -7.12 -17.47 11.61
CA LEU A 571 -6.18 -17.10 10.55
C LEU A 571 -6.95 -16.83 9.24
N CYS A 572 -6.91 -15.60 8.75
CA CYS A 572 -7.40 -15.25 7.42
C CYS A 572 -6.21 -15.11 6.47
N VAL A 573 -6.19 -15.88 5.38
CA VAL A 573 -5.04 -15.93 4.45
C VAL A 573 -5.42 -16.41 3.04
N GLY A 574 -4.53 -16.25 2.06
CA GLY A 574 -4.65 -16.83 0.71
C GLY A 574 -4.92 -15.81 -0.39
N SER A 575 -5.41 -14.61 -0.04
CA SER A 575 -5.73 -13.55 -1.00
C SER A 575 -5.78 -12.18 -0.34
N LEU A 576 -5.11 -11.19 -0.95
CA LEU A 576 -5.23 -9.79 -0.52
C LEU A 576 -6.68 -9.28 -0.56
N HIS A 577 -7.52 -9.78 -1.48
CA HIS A 577 -8.92 -9.40 -1.56
C HIS A 577 -9.74 -9.97 -0.39
N LEU A 578 -9.42 -11.19 0.06
CA LEU A 578 -10.02 -11.75 1.27
C LEU A 578 -9.70 -10.87 2.47
N ILE A 579 -8.41 -10.54 2.64
CA ILE A 579 -7.96 -9.70 3.76
C ILE A 579 -8.59 -8.31 3.73
N GLY A 580 -8.68 -7.70 2.54
CA GLY A 580 -9.39 -6.43 2.37
C GLY A 580 -10.86 -6.50 2.77
N GLY A 581 -11.57 -7.55 2.36
CA GLY A 581 -12.96 -7.77 2.76
C GLY A 581 -13.13 -8.02 4.26
N VAL A 582 -12.25 -8.82 4.87
CA VAL A 582 -12.21 -9.06 6.32
C VAL A 582 -11.95 -7.76 7.08
N LEU A 583 -10.93 -6.99 6.70
CA LEU A 583 -10.61 -5.70 7.32
C LEU A 583 -11.75 -4.70 7.19
N GLY A 584 -12.40 -4.65 6.02
CA GLY A 584 -13.55 -3.77 5.79
C GLY A 584 -14.73 -4.05 6.72
N LEU A 585 -14.86 -5.28 7.23
CA LEU A 585 -15.85 -5.66 8.24
C LEU A 585 -15.33 -5.44 9.67
N LEU A 586 -14.08 -5.82 9.96
CA LEU A 586 -13.52 -5.76 11.32
C LEU A 586 -13.15 -4.35 11.79
N GLN A 587 -12.82 -3.45 10.86
CA GLN A 587 -12.39 -2.07 11.13
C GLN A 587 -13.14 -1.09 10.21
N PRO A 588 -14.46 -0.89 10.39
CA PRO A 588 -15.26 -0.04 9.51
C PRO A 588 -14.77 1.42 9.47
N ASP A 589 -14.15 1.91 10.54
CA ASP A 589 -13.60 3.27 10.67
C ASP A 589 -12.35 3.51 9.79
N MET A 590 -11.68 2.45 9.29
CA MET A 590 -10.67 2.64 8.23
C MET A 590 -11.26 3.32 6.98
N ASN A 591 -12.59 3.27 6.80
CA ASN A 591 -13.30 3.90 5.68
C ASN A 591 -13.81 5.31 5.99
N SER A 592 -13.67 5.82 7.23
CA SER A 592 -14.41 7.01 7.70
C SER A 592 -13.58 8.30 7.79
N THR A 593 -12.46 8.40 7.08
CA THR A 593 -11.77 9.69 6.91
C THR A 593 -12.59 10.58 5.95
N ASN A 594 -13.57 11.29 6.53
CA ASN A 594 -14.30 12.38 5.86
C ASN A 594 -13.44 13.63 5.76
#